data_AF-A0A2K3KSG5-F1
#
_entry.id   AF-A0A2K3KSG5-F1
#
_cell.length_a   1.000
_cell.length_b   1.000
_cell.length_c   1.000
_cell.angle_alpha   90.00
_cell.angle_beta   90.00
_cell.angle_gamma   90.00
#
_symmetry.space_group_name_H-M   'P 1'
#
loop_
_entity.id
_entity.type
_entity.pdbx_description
1 polymer ?
#
loop_
_entity_poly.entity_id
_entity_poly.type
_entity_poly.pdbx_seq_one_letter_code
_entity_poly.pdbx_strand_id
1 'polypeptide(L)' 'MVNDELLLEGFKKCKSLGALAMVHAENGDAVIEGQRKMIELGITG' A
#
# COMPACT_ATOMS: atom_id res chain seq x y z
N MET A 1 -3.49 -3.89 1.77
CA MET A 1 -2.10 -3.73 1.31
C MET A 1 -1.45 -5.09 1.17
N VAL A 2 -0.46 -5.20 0.29
CA VAL A 2 0.49 -6.32 0.27
C VAL A 2 1.73 -5.90 1.05
N ASN A 3 2.43 -6.86 1.65
CA ASN A 3 3.75 -6.60 2.25
C ASN A 3 4.85 -6.62 1.19
N ASP A 4 6.07 -6.27 1.59
CA ASP A 4 7.20 -6.16 0.69
C ASP A 4 7.57 -7.50 0.03
N GLU A 5 7.48 -8.62 0.77
CA GLU A 5 7.75 -9.94 0.20
C GLU A 5 6.78 -10.29 -0.92
N LEU A 6 5.48 -10.08 -0.70
CA LEU A 6 4.45 -10.35 -1.71
C LEU A 6 4.53 -9.37 -2.88
N LEU A 7 4.87 -8.10 -2.62
CA LEU A 7 5.07 -7.11 -3.68
C LEU A 7 6.25 -7.51 -4.59
N LEU A 8 7.36 -7.95 -4.00
CA LEU A 8 8.53 -8.40 -4.73
C LEU A 8 8.24 -9.65 -5.56
N GLU A 9 7.55 -10.64 -5.00
CA GLU A 9 7.14 -11.83 -5.76
C GLU A 9 6.16 -11.48 -6.88
N GLY A 10 5.24 -10.54 -6.63
CA GLY A 10 4.36 -9.98 -7.65
C GLY A 10 5.12 -9.35 -8.82
N PHE A 11 6.12 -8.51 -8.52
CA PHE A 11 6.97 -7.89 -9.55
C PHE A 11 7.79 -8.92 -10.35
N LYS A 12 8.37 -9.93 -9.69
CA LYS A 12 9.04 -11.05 -10.37
C LYS A 12 8.09 -11.77 -11.32
N LYS A 13 6.85 -12.00 -10.89
CA LYS A 13 5.83 -12.65 -11.73
C LYS A 13 5.44 -11.78 -12.93
N CYS A 14 5.15 -10.49 -12.72
CA CYS A 14 4.86 -9.56 -13.82
C CYS A 14 6.00 -9.53 -14.84
N LYS A 15 7.25 -9.44 -14.38
CA LYS A 15 8.45 -9.50 -15.23
C LYS A 15 8.50 -10.79 -16.06
N SER A 16 8.22 -11.95 -15.45
CA SER A 16 8.24 -13.24 -16.17
C SER A 16 7.19 -13.35 -17.28
N LEU A 17 6.12 -12.56 -17.20
CA LEU A 17 5.01 -12.55 -18.16
C LEU A 17 5.10 -11.40 -19.18
N GLY A 18 6.10 -10.52 -19.07
CA GLY A 18 6.15 -9.27 -19.85
C GLY A 18 5.04 -8.27 -19.50
N ALA A 19 4.45 -8.39 -18.31
CA ALA A 19 3.37 -7.51 -17.85
C ALA A 19 3.95 -6.26 -17.16
N LEU A 20 3.28 -5.12 -17.34
CA LEU A 20 3.56 -3.89 -16.60
C LEU A 20 2.89 -3.95 -15.23
N ALA A 21 3.68 -3.92 -14.15
CA ALA A 21 3.15 -3.80 -12.79
C ALA A 21 2.76 -2.34 -12.51
N MET A 22 1.52 -2.12 -12.06
CA MET A 22 1.05 -0.81 -11.56
C MET A 22 0.92 -0.87 -10.03
N VAL A 23 1.19 0.26 -9.37
CA VAL A 23 1.19 0.35 -7.91
C VAL A 23 0.42 1.58 -7.46
N HIS A 24 -0.45 1.42 -6.48
CA HIS A 24 -0.97 2.52 -5.66
C HIS A 24 0.00 2.74 -4.50
N ALA A 25 0.89 3.73 -4.63
CA ALA A 25 2.09 3.86 -3.82
C ALA A 25 1.90 4.79 -2.61
N GLU A 26 1.22 4.28 -1.57
CA GLU A 26 1.11 4.91 -0.25
C GLU A 26 1.58 3.93 0.83
N ASN A 27 2.18 4.44 1.91
CA ASN A 27 2.44 3.61 3.09
C ASN A 27 1.13 3.47 3.88
N GLY A 28 0.44 2.35 3.70
CA GLY A 28 -0.87 2.15 4.30
C GLY A 28 -0.84 1.99 5.83
N ASP A 29 0.27 1.59 6.45
CA ASP A 29 0.39 1.57 7.92
C ASP A 29 0.36 3.01 8.46
N ALA A 30 1.12 3.90 7.82
CA ALA A 30 1.11 5.33 8.13
C ALA A 30 -0.25 5.98 7.82
N VAL A 31 -0.93 5.58 6.75
CA VAL A 31 -2.28 6.06 6.42
C VAL A 31 -3.28 5.64 7.51
N ILE A 32 -3.27 4.37 7.92
CA ILE A 32 -4.15 3.86 8.98
C ILE A 32 -3.91 4.62 10.29
N GLU A 33 -2.65 4.79 10.69
CA GLU A 33 -2.31 5.51 11.90
C GLU A 33 -2.70 7.00 11.82
N GLY A 34 -2.48 7.63 10.66
CA GLY A 34 -2.90 9.00 10.40
C GLY A 34 -4.42 9.16 10.50
N GLN A 35 -5.19 8.25 9.90
CA GLN A 35 -6.65 8.24 9.99
C GLN A 35 -7.12 8.07 11.44
N ARG A 36 -6.55 7.12 12.18
CA ARG A 36 -6.85 6.91 13.60
C ARG A 36 -6.62 8.18 14.41
N LYS A 37 -5.47 8.83 14.21
CA LYS A 37 -5.14 10.11 14.86
C LYS A 37 -6.13 11.21 14.52
N MET A 38 -6.58 11.33 13.27
CA MET A 38 -7.57 12.36 12.90
C MET A 38 -8.89 12.16 13.65
N ILE A 39 -9.38 10.92 13.72
CA ILE A 39 -10.59 10.57 14.46
C ILE A 39 -10.43 10.85 15.96
N GLU A 40 -9.29 10.48 16.55
CA GLU A 40 -8.99 10.75 17.97
C GLU A 40 -8.96 12.26 18.30
N LEU A 41 -8.59 13.09 17.33
CA LEU A 41 -8.64 14.57 17.44
C LEU A 41 -10.02 15.17 17.14
N GLY A 42 -11.03 14.36 16.82
CA GLY A 42 -12.37 14.81 16.45
C GLY A 42 -12.47 15.41 15.04
N ILE A 43 -11.48 15.14 14.18
CA ILE A 43 -11.45 15.60 12.78
C ILE A 43 -12.12 14.52 11.92
N THR A 44 -13.37 14.74 11.54
CA THR A 44 -14.24 13.73 10.90
C THR A 44 -14.75 14.12 9.51
N GLY A 45 -14.25 15.22 8.92
CA GLY A 45 -14.70 15.77 7.64
C GLY A 45 -13.59 15.88 6.62
#